data_AF-A0AAV7Z4C3-F1
#
_entry.id   AF-A0AAV7Z4C3-F1
#
_cell.length_a   1.000
_cell.length_b   1.000
_cell.length_c   1.000
_cell.angle_alpha   90.00
_cell.angle_beta   90.00
_cell.angle_gamma   90.00
#
_symmetry.space_group_name_H-M   'P 1'
#
loop_
_entity.id
_entity.type
_entity.pdbx_description
1 polymer ?
#
loop_
_entity_poly.entity_id
_entity_poly.type
_entity_poly.pdbx_seq_one_letter_code
_entity_poly.pdbx_strand_id
1 'polypeptide(L)'
;MNELENVLNNELRGLQDESDEISSFEEEIKKKNKKKSKKQKKKKSKEQKKSKISKKSKELVLFEKCENWIFEEFDENTDPQNFKAINDISDFRDNFSSADSFHFATYHSKRGYSVFSVLDLDNEEEELLVMCNSAEDCETKTIKISDLEKTFSRTITCRGPGIKSIVRAFDSSFSSFKAVNCSQHQAEQELLDMEQFYNINQFKFGVLYIEEGQTKEQEYLSNTEPSKEFLEFLDLLGEEIELEGWSRYKGGLDTKRGTCGEKSYFTEWNSFEIMFHVSTCFPYEENDDQQVNRKRHIGNDVTIIVYLEPGATFNPEGFASMQSHVIIAVQPLPNKKNQYRMEASVRKCVGLTEPKLPNPPIFNKEDLRDFLFTKACQGERKASQSGQFFQRMVTYRKSTLERLYKKIEK
;
A
#
# COMPACT_ATOMS: atom_id res chain seq x y z
N MET A 1 -71.44 70.90 35.34
CA MET A 1 -72.05 69.89 34.44
C MET A 1 -71.24 69.78 33.15
N ASN A 2 -71.16 70.83 32.31
CA ASN A 2 -70.46 70.75 31.01
C ASN A 2 -68.92 70.50 31.08
N GLU A 3 -68.22 70.96 32.11
CA GLU A 3 -66.76 70.73 32.22
C GLU A 3 -66.41 69.29 32.62
N LEU A 4 -67.19 68.67 33.51
CA LEU A 4 -67.01 67.28 33.94
C LEU A 4 -67.27 66.29 32.80
N GLU A 5 -68.24 66.59 31.94
CA GLU A 5 -68.60 65.75 30.79
C GLU A 5 -67.52 65.77 29.69
N ASN A 6 -66.85 66.91 29.50
CA ASN A 6 -65.72 67.02 28.57
C ASN A 6 -64.47 66.29 29.07
N VAL A 7 -64.19 66.32 30.37
CA VAL A 7 -63.07 65.56 30.96
C VAL A 7 -63.30 64.07 30.82
N LEU A 8 -64.51 63.59 31.13
CA LEU A 8 -64.86 62.17 31.03
C LEU A 8 -64.79 61.65 29.59
N ASN A 9 -65.27 62.45 28.61
CA ASN A 9 -65.21 62.09 27.20
C ASN A 9 -63.78 62.06 26.64
N ASN A 10 -62.88 62.91 27.15
CA ASN A 10 -61.47 62.89 26.76
C ASN A 10 -60.73 61.69 27.38
N GLU A 11 -61.02 61.32 28.62
CA GLU A 11 -60.48 60.09 29.23
C GLU A 11 -60.99 58.83 28.50
N LEU A 12 -62.27 58.78 28.16
CA LEU A 12 -62.85 57.68 27.36
C LEU A 12 -62.18 57.55 26.00
N ARG A 13 -61.90 58.66 25.31
CA ARG A 13 -61.14 58.65 24.05
C ARG A 13 -59.71 58.15 24.23
N GLY A 14 -59.01 58.59 25.28
CA GLY A 14 -57.66 58.12 25.58
C GLY A 14 -57.59 56.61 25.83
N LEU A 15 -58.56 56.06 26.57
CA LEU A 15 -58.67 54.61 26.81
C LEU A 15 -58.97 53.82 25.53
N GLN A 16 -59.71 54.44 24.59
CA GLN A 16 -60.06 53.81 23.32
C GLN A 16 -58.88 53.81 22.34
N ASP A 17 -58.10 54.89 22.32
CA ASP A 17 -56.86 54.98 21.55
C ASP A 17 -55.80 53.99 22.07
N GLU A 18 -55.65 53.82 23.40
CA GLU A 18 -54.76 52.81 23.98
C GLU A 18 -55.19 51.37 23.63
N SER A 19 -56.50 51.08 23.64
CA SER A 19 -57.05 49.78 23.23
C SER A 19 -56.73 49.45 21.77
N ASP A 20 -56.85 50.43 20.88
CA ASP A 20 -56.57 50.26 19.45
C ASP A 20 -55.06 50.08 19.17
N GLU A 21 -54.19 50.77 19.92
CA GLU A 21 -52.74 50.57 19.85
C GLU A 21 -52.34 49.16 20.33
N ILE A 22 -52.92 48.66 21.42
CA ILE A 22 -52.67 47.31 21.93
C ILE A 22 -53.09 46.26 20.89
N SER A 23 -54.28 46.43 20.29
CA SER A 23 -54.79 45.54 19.24
C SER A 23 -53.87 45.49 18.01
N SER A 24 -53.38 46.66 17.57
CA SER A 24 -52.41 46.79 16.47
C SER A 24 -51.09 46.08 16.80
N PHE A 25 -50.59 46.22 18.03
CA PHE A 25 -49.35 45.59 18.46
C PHE A 25 -49.48 44.05 18.54
N GLU A 26 -50.61 43.53 19.01
CA GLU A 26 -50.89 42.09 19.02
C GLU A 26 -50.94 41.49 17.61
N GLU A 27 -51.54 42.20 16.65
CA GLU A 27 -51.52 41.80 15.24
C GLU A 27 -50.09 41.71 14.68
N GLU A 28 -49.23 42.66 15.03
CA GLU A 28 -47.85 42.68 14.58
C GLU A 28 -47.03 41.52 15.17
N ILE A 29 -47.26 41.18 16.45
CA ILE A 29 -46.67 40.01 17.10
C ILE A 29 -47.14 38.71 16.43
N LYS A 30 -48.44 38.58 16.13
CA LYS A 30 -48.98 37.43 15.39
C LYS A 30 -48.32 37.29 14.00
N LYS A 31 -48.13 38.40 13.27
CA LYS A 31 -47.44 38.42 11.97
C LYS A 31 -45.96 38.02 12.10
N LYS A 32 -45.24 38.52 13.11
CA LYS A 32 -43.83 38.17 13.38
C LYS A 32 -43.67 36.68 13.74
N ASN A 33 -44.57 36.13 14.56
CA ASN A 33 -44.56 34.71 14.94
C ASN A 33 -44.87 33.78 13.75
N LYS A 34 -45.81 34.16 12.87
CA LYS A 34 -46.10 33.41 11.64
C LYS A 34 -44.93 33.42 10.65
N LYS A 35 -44.16 34.52 10.57
CA LYS A 35 -42.91 34.59 9.78
C LYS A 35 -41.80 33.72 10.38
N LYS A 36 -41.63 33.71 11.72
CA LYS A 36 -40.66 32.82 12.41
C LYS A 36 -40.99 31.35 12.19
N SER A 37 -42.26 30.94 12.29
CA SER A 37 -42.65 29.54 12.07
C SER A 37 -42.46 29.08 10.62
N LYS A 38 -42.74 29.93 9.64
CA LYS A 38 -42.45 29.66 8.21
C LYS A 38 -40.94 29.53 7.94
N LYS A 39 -40.10 30.36 8.57
CA LYS A 39 -38.63 30.25 8.47
C LYS A 39 -38.12 28.94 9.10
N GLN A 40 -38.63 28.55 10.27
CA GLN A 40 -38.28 27.27 10.90
C GLN A 40 -38.72 26.05 10.08
N LYS A 41 -39.93 26.06 9.50
CA LYS A 41 -40.40 24.99 8.59
C LYS A 41 -39.54 24.87 7.33
N LYS A 42 -39.12 25.99 6.72
CA LYS A 42 -38.17 25.99 5.58
C LYS A 42 -36.77 25.51 5.95
N LYS A 43 -36.31 25.79 7.18
CA LYS A 43 -35.01 25.29 7.68
C LYS A 43 -35.05 23.78 7.89
N LYS A 44 -36.09 23.27 8.57
CA LYS A 44 -36.32 21.82 8.76
C LYS A 44 -36.47 21.07 7.44
N SER A 45 -37.16 21.62 6.43
CA SER A 45 -37.29 20.96 5.12
C SER A 45 -35.99 20.98 4.30
N LYS A 46 -35.15 22.02 4.43
CA LYS A 46 -33.79 22.04 3.85
C LYS A 46 -32.85 21.07 4.56
N GLU A 47 -32.91 20.96 5.88
CA GLU A 47 -32.14 19.96 6.65
C GLU A 47 -32.58 18.53 6.36
N GLN A 48 -33.89 18.27 6.22
CA GLN A 48 -34.40 16.96 5.81
C GLN A 48 -34.07 16.62 4.34
N LYS A 49 -34.01 17.60 3.44
CA LYS A 49 -33.51 17.38 2.07
C LYS A 49 -31.99 17.15 2.06
N LYS A 50 -31.21 17.89 2.85
CA LYS A 50 -29.77 17.64 3.01
C LYS A 50 -29.49 16.27 3.62
N SER A 51 -30.27 15.83 4.61
CA SER A 51 -30.11 14.49 5.21
C SER A 51 -30.59 13.37 4.29
N LYS A 52 -31.58 13.60 3.42
CA LYS A 52 -31.98 12.64 2.37
C LYS A 52 -31.01 12.57 1.19
N ILE A 53 -30.33 13.67 0.86
CA ILE A 53 -29.25 13.69 -0.17
C ILE A 53 -27.97 13.06 0.40
N SER A 54 -27.63 13.34 1.66
CA SER A 54 -26.51 12.70 2.38
C SER A 54 -26.72 11.20 2.63
N LYS A 55 -27.96 10.72 2.71
CA LYS A 55 -28.29 9.29 2.84
C LYS A 55 -28.32 8.52 1.51
N LYS A 56 -28.05 9.15 0.36
CA LYS A 56 -28.13 8.51 -0.98
C LYS A 56 -26.79 8.31 -1.70
N SER A 57 -25.69 8.46 -0.99
CA SER A 57 -24.36 7.97 -1.39
C SER A 57 -23.59 7.66 -0.11
N LYS A 58 -23.88 6.52 0.52
CA LYS A 58 -22.84 5.90 1.36
C LYS A 58 -21.67 5.71 0.41
N GLU A 59 -20.59 6.41 0.67
CA GLU A 59 -19.32 6.15 -0.01
C GLU A 59 -19.06 4.64 0.09
N LEU A 60 -18.92 4.00 -1.07
CA LEU A 60 -18.65 2.57 -1.13
C LEU A 60 -17.25 2.41 -0.52
N VAL A 61 -17.15 1.85 0.68
CA VAL A 61 -15.88 1.58 1.36
C VAL A 61 -15.75 0.08 1.44
N LEU A 62 -14.64 -0.47 0.94
CA LEU A 62 -14.45 -1.92 0.89
C LEU A 62 -13.97 -2.47 2.23
N PHE A 63 -13.20 -1.67 2.97
CA PHE A 63 -12.65 -2.08 4.25
C PHE A 63 -13.42 -1.56 5.47
N GLU A 64 -13.57 -2.44 6.45
CA GLU A 64 -13.92 -2.06 7.81
C GLU A 64 -12.68 -1.53 8.55
N LYS A 65 -12.86 -0.47 9.35
CA LYS A 65 -11.75 0.10 10.13
C LYS A 65 -11.27 -0.90 11.18
N CYS A 66 -9.97 -1.11 11.24
CA CYS A 66 -9.30 -1.96 12.22
C CYS A 66 -7.99 -1.32 12.70
N GLU A 67 -7.39 -1.87 13.75
CA GLU A 67 -6.28 -1.20 14.44
C GLU A 67 -4.92 -1.51 13.82
N ASN A 68 -4.67 -2.75 13.39
CA ASN A 68 -3.32 -3.18 13.01
C ASN A 68 -2.96 -2.95 11.54
N TRP A 69 -3.89 -2.38 10.78
CA TRP A 69 -3.78 -2.15 9.36
C TRP A 69 -3.90 -0.67 9.02
N ILE A 70 -3.14 -0.26 8.01
CA ILE A 70 -3.19 1.06 7.39
C ILE A 70 -3.94 0.89 6.08
N PHE A 71 -4.89 1.77 5.81
CA PHE A 71 -5.59 1.84 4.52
C PHE A 71 -4.81 2.79 3.62
N GLU A 72 -4.50 2.32 2.41
CA GLU A 72 -3.71 3.07 1.44
C GLU A 72 -4.44 4.35 1.02
N GLU A 73 -3.70 5.45 0.91
CA GLU A 73 -4.24 6.75 0.54
C GLU A 73 -4.55 6.83 -0.97
N PHE A 74 -5.47 7.72 -1.31
CA PHE A 74 -5.84 8.00 -2.70
C PHE A 74 -5.16 9.29 -3.16
N ASP A 75 -4.74 9.33 -4.42
CA ASP A 75 -4.08 10.47 -5.06
C ASP A 75 -4.85 10.84 -6.33
N GLU A 76 -5.18 12.12 -6.48
CA GLU A 76 -5.85 12.65 -7.68
C GLU A 76 -4.93 12.63 -8.91
N ASN A 77 -3.61 12.51 -8.71
CA ASN A 77 -2.62 12.51 -9.78
C ASN A 77 -2.18 11.11 -10.23
N THR A 78 -2.62 10.04 -9.55
CA THR A 78 -2.35 8.68 -10.02
C THR A 78 -3.18 8.41 -11.27
N ASP A 79 -2.50 8.17 -12.39
CA ASP A 79 -3.09 7.64 -13.61
C ASP A 79 -3.05 6.10 -13.61
N PRO A 80 -4.20 5.40 -13.59
CA PRO A 80 -4.26 3.94 -13.67
C PRO A 80 -3.63 3.34 -14.93
N GLN A 81 -3.49 4.12 -16.01
CA GLN A 81 -2.92 3.67 -17.29
C GLN A 81 -1.45 4.04 -17.43
N ASN A 82 -0.95 4.96 -16.60
CA ASN A 82 0.40 5.50 -16.69
C ASN A 82 1.00 5.71 -15.29
N PHE A 83 1.18 4.60 -14.57
CA PHE A 83 1.87 4.56 -13.28
C PHE A 83 3.27 3.97 -13.45
N LYS A 84 4.19 4.30 -12.53
CA LYS A 84 5.54 3.74 -12.56
C LYS A 84 5.46 2.24 -12.28
N ALA A 85 5.80 1.42 -13.29
CA ALA A 85 5.88 -0.02 -13.16
C ALA A 85 6.88 -0.43 -12.07
N ILE A 86 6.80 -1.69 -11.64
CA ILE A 86 7.70 -2.30 -10.66
C ILE A 86 9.16 -1.96 -11.04
N ASN A 87 9.84 -1.20 -10.18
CA ASN A 87 11.28 -0.98 -10.34
C ASN A 87 11.95 -2.32 -10.04
N ASP A 88 12.72 -2.85 -10.98
CA ASP A 88 13.66 -3.93 -10.69
C ASP A 88 14.62 -3.43 -9.60
N ILE A 89 14.83 -4.24 -8.56
CA ILE A 89 15.78 -3.92 -7.49
C ILE A 89 17.14 -4.32 -8.05
N SER A 90 17.69 -3.47 -8.91
CA SER A 90 18.90 -3.75 -9.69
C SER A 90 19.86 -2.57 -9.70
N ASP A 91 19.84 -1.76 -8.64
CA ASP A 91 20.66 -0.55 -8.56
C ASP A 91 22.16 -0.84 -8.73
N PHE A 92 22.69 -1.95 -8.20
CA PHE A 92 24.07 -2.35 -8.44
C PHE A 92 24.29 -2.77 -9.90
N ARG A 93 23.44 -3.65 -10.43
CA ARG A 93 23.52 -4.09 -11.82
C ARG A 93 23.48 -2.93 -12.80
N ASP A 94 22.50 -2.04 -12.65
CA ASP A 94 22.18 -1.01 -13.63
C ASP A 94 23.22 0.12 -13.62
N ASN A 95 23.82 0.42 -12.46
CA ASN A 95 24.78 1.52 -12.35
C ASN A 95 26.25 1.06 -12.29
N PHE A 96 26.56 -0.09 -11.68
CA PHE A 96 27.94 -0.45 -11.32
C PHE A 96 28.51 -1.66 -12.07
N SER A 97 27.69 -2.61 -12.53
CA SER A 97 28.20 -3.88 -13.12
C SER A 97 28.91 -3.75 -14.47
N SER A 98 28.72 -2.64 -15.18
CA SER A 98 29.35 -2.37 -16.47
C SER A 98 30.18 -1.09 -16.48
N ALA A 99 30.21 -0.37 -15.36
CA ALA A 99 30.94 0.87 -15.20
C ALA A 99 32.28 0.62 -14.51
N ASP A 100 33.28 1.44 -14.81
CA ASP A 100 34.57 1.39 -14.10
C ASP A 100 34.36 2.00 -12.71
N SER A 101 34.10 1.13 -11.73
CA SER A 101 33.70 1.52 -10.39
C SER A 101 34.67 1.02 -9.33
N PHE A 102 34.76 1.76 -8.24
CA PHE A 102 35.65 1.45 -7.14
C PHE A 102 34.89 0.82 -5.99
N HIS A 103 35.33 -0.36 -5.55
CA HIS A 103 34.69 -1.08 -4.45
C HIS A 103 35.61 -1.28 -3.25
N PHE A 104 35.03 -1.23 -2.06
CA PHE A 104 35.74 -1.59 -0.84
C PHE A 104 34.78 -2.18 0.20
N ALA A 105 35.25 -3.23 0.86
CA ALA A 105 34.55 -3.83 1.99
C ALA A 105 34.98 -3.13 3.28
N THR A 106 34.04 -2.94 4.20
CA THR A 106 34.29 -2.27 5.48
C THR A 106 33.70 -3.06 6.64
N TYR A 107 34.26 -2.82 7.83
CA TYR A 107 33.64 -3.18 9.08
C TYR A 107 33.54 -1.94 9.98
N HIS A 108 32.32 -1.66 10.45
CA HIS A 108 32.02 -0.63 11.43
C HIS A 108 31.31 -1.22 12.65
N SER A 109 31.63 -0.75 13.85
CA SER A 109 31.13 -1.34 15.10
C SER A 109 29.61 -1.29 15.25
N LYS A 110 28.94 -0.28 14.68
CA LYS A 110 27.47 -0.15 14.72
C LYS A 110 26.76 -0.76 13.52
N ARG A 111 27.31 -0.59 12.31
CA ARG A 111 26.67 -1.00 11.05
C ARG A 111 27.07 -2.42 10.60
N GLY A 112 28.11 -2.99 11.19
CA GLY A 112 28.63 -4.31 10.85
C GLY A 112 29.47 -4.31 9.58
N TYR A 113 29.41 -5.42 8.83
CA TYR A 113 30.07 -5.56 7.54
C TYR A 113 29.26 -4.84 6.46
N SER A 114 29.94 -4.13 5.57
CA SER A 114 29.28 -3.46 4.44
C SER A 114 30.23 -3.38 3.25
N VAL A 115 29.67 -3.35 2.04
CA VAL A 115 30.44 -3.09 0.81
C VAL A 115 29.98 -1.75 0.24
N PHE A 116 30.94 -0.89 -0.03
CA PHE A 116 30.71 0.36 -0.75
C PHE A 116 31.12 0.19 -2.21
N SER A 117 30.27 0.69 -3.11
CA SER A 117 30.55 0.86 -4.53
C SER A 117 30.51 2.34 -4.85
N VAL A 118 31.53 2.85 -5.51
CA VAL A 118 31.69 4.26 -5.86
C VAL A 118 31.90 4.37 -7.36
N LEU A 119 31.03 5.11 -8.02
CA LEU A 119 31.13 5.43 -9.43
C LEU A 119 31.31 6.93 -9.57
N ASP A 120 32.32 7.35 -10.34
CA ASP A 120 32.43 8.73 -10.80
C ASP A 120 31.46 8.93 -11.97
N LEU A 121 30.59 9.94 -11.88
CA LEU A 121 29.58 10.18 -12.91
C LEU A 121 30.14 10.95 -14.12
N ASP A 122 31.41 11.40 -14.07
CA ASP A 122 32.07 12.16 -15.12
C ASP A 122 31.22 13.34 -15.64
N ASN A 123 30.47 13.99 -14.74
CA ASN A 123 29.57 15.08 -15.06
C ASN A 123 30.17 16.46 -14.70
N GLU A 124 29.59 17.54 -15.24
CA GLU A 124 30.04 18.91 -14.97
C GLU A 124 29.94 19.29 -13.48
N GLU A 125 29.07 18.61 -12.73
CA GLU A 125 28.85 18.86 -11.30
C GLU A 125 29.87 18.14 -10.40
N GLU A 126 30.80 17.35 -10.97
CA GLU A 126 31.81 16.57 -10.26
C GLU A 126 31.18 15.70 -9.16
N GLU A 127 30.26 14.81 -9.53
CA GLU A 127 29.49 13.98 -8.61
C GLU A 127 29.92 12.52 -8.58
N LEU A 128 29.87 11.93 -7.38
CA LEU A 128 30.04 10.51 -7.16
C LEU A 128 28.69 9.86 -6.85
N LEU A 129 28.37 8.76 -7.53
CA LEU A 129 27.31 7.86 -7.12
C LEU A 129 27.90 6.83 -6.15
N VAL A 130 27.45 6.88 -4.89
CA VAL A 130 27.94 6.03 -3.82
C VAL A 130 26.82 5.14 -3.33
N MET A 131 27.05 3.83 -3.35
CA MET A 131 26.12 2.84 -2.84
C MET A 131 26.74 2.05 -1.69
N CYS A 132 26.00 1.91 -0.59
CA CYS A 132 26.37 1.12 0.58
C CYS A 132 25.44 -0.08 0.69
N ASN A 133 26.01 -1.28 0.54
CA ASN A 133 25.34 -2.54 0.83
C ASN A 133 25.71 -2.99 2.24
N SER A 134 24.77 -2.89 3.18
CA SER A 134 24.91 -3.37 4.55
C SER A 134 24.06 -4.62 4.81
N ALA A 135 24.16 -5.17 6.02
CA ALA A 135 23.28 -6.26 6.43
C ALA A 135 21.80 -5.84 6.46
N GLU A 136 21.51 -4.59 6.83
CA GLU A 136 20.16 -4.11 7.07
C GLU A 136 19.53 -3.45 5.83
N ASP A 137 20.35 -2.91 4.93
CA ASP A 137 19.86 -2.09 3.82
C ASP A 137 20.83 -2.07 2.63
N CYS A 138 20.31 -1.50 1.54
CA CYS A 138 21.08 -1.02 0.40
C CYS A 138 20.68 0.45 0.20
N GLU A 139 21.62 1.37 0.39
CA GLU A 139 21.39 2.81 0.22
C GLU A 139 22.29 3.35 -0.89
N THR A 140 21.72 4.17 -1.77
CA THR A 140 22.47 4.86 -2.84
C THR A 140 22.30 6.37 -2.69
N LYS A 141 23.40 7.13 -2.78
CA LYS A 141 23.44 8.59 -2.66
C LYS A 141 24.38 9.19 -3.70
N THR A 142 23.99 10.34 -4.25
CA THR A 142 24.87 11.19 -5.04
C THR A 142 25.59 12.16 -4.11
N ILE A 143 26.91 12.28 -4.25
CA ILE A 143 27.76 13.13 -3.40
C ILE A 143 28.64 14.00 -4.29
N LYS A 144 28.58 15.32 -4.09
CA LYS A 144 29.46 16.26 -4.79
C LYS A 144 30.89 16.16 -4.26
N ILE A 145 31.86 16.07 -5.16
CA ILE A 145 33.29 16.00 -4.79
C ILE A 145 33.73 17.29 -4.06
N SER A 146 33.09 18.42 -4.33
CA SER A 146 33.30 19.69 -3.61
C SER A 146 33.04 19.59 -2.11
N ASP A 147 32.11 18.74 -1.70
CA ASP A 147 31.64 18.63 -0.32
C ASP A 147 32.52 17.69 0.52
N LEU A 148 33.45 17.00 -0.13
CA LEU A 148 34.34 16.03 0.52
C LEU A 148 35.52 16.72 1.20
N GLU A 149 35.77 16.33 2.45
CA GLU A 149 36.96 16.77 3.20
C GLU A 149 38.26 16.42 2.45
N LYS A 150 39.02 17.44 2.03
CA LYS A 150 40.32 17.26 1.37
C LYS A 150 41.44 17.24 2.41
N THR A 151 42.18 16.13 2.49
CA THR A 151 43.42 16.11 3.27
C THR A 151 44.50 16.93 2.55
N PHE A 152 45.28 17.71 3.29
CA PHE A 152 46.36 18.56 2.76
C PHE A 152 47.27 17.84 1.74
N SER A 153 47.65 16.60 2.01
CA SER A 153 48.47 15.78 1.09
C SER A 153 47.77 15.49 -0.25
N ARG A 154 46.45 15.28 -0.27
CA ARG A 154 45.69 15.02 -1.51
C ARG A 154 45.47 16.29 -2.32
N THR A 155 45.29 17.43 -1.65
CA THR A 155 45.23 18.76 -2.28
C THR A 155 46.51 19.06 -3.05
N ILE A 156 47.67 18.72 -2.47
CA ILE A 156 48.99 18.99 -3.10
C ILE A 156 49.34 17.97 -4.18
N THR A 157 48.86 16.73 -4.08
CA THR A 157 49.17 15.65 -5.04
C THR A 157 48.13 15.48 -6.13
N CYS A 158 47.11 16.33 -6.19
CA CYS A 158 45.97 16.24 -7.11
C CYS A 158 45.35 14.83 -7.14
N ARG A 159 45.38 14.11 -6.02
CA ARG A 159 44.76 12.79 -5.89
C ARG A 159 43.28 12.95 -5.60
N GLY A 160 42.45 12.10 -6.20
CA GLY A 160 41.01 12.04 -5.95
C GLY A 160 40.63 11.85 -4.48
N PRO A 161 39.33 11.91 -4.14
CA PRO A 161 38.85 11.84 -2.76
C PRO A 161 39.29 10.56 -2.03
N GLY A 162 39.42 10.64 -0.71
CA GLY A 162 39.79 9.49 0.11
C GLY A 162 38.58 8.65 0.50
N ILE A 163 38.76 7.33 0.66
CA ILE A 163 37.69 6.43 1.16
C ILE A 163 37.02 6.98 2.43
N LYS A 164 37.82 7.52 3.36
CA LYS A 164 37.30 8.10 4.62
C LYS A 164 36.41 9.32 4.42
N SER A 165 36.73 10.20 3.47
CA SER A 165 35.89 11.39 3.21
C SER A 165 34.57 10.99 2.55
N ILE A 166 34.62 10.04 1.61
CA ILE A 166 33.43 9.53 0.91
C ILE A 166 32.47 8.85 1.90
N VAL A 167 32.96 7.91 2.73
CA VAL A 167 32.11 7.19 3.69
C VAL A 167 31.49 8.13 4.72
N ARG A 168 32.23 9.15 5.20
CA ARG A 168 31.68 10.15 6.14
C ARG A 168 30.64 11.07 5.51
N ALA A 169 30.82 11.43 4.25
CA ALA A 169 29.82 12.20 3.52
C ALA A 169 28.56 11.36 3.27
N PHE A 170 28.71 10.05 3.04
CA PHE A 170 27.59 9.13 2.90
C PHE A 170 26.83 8.91 4.23
N ASP A 171 27.57 8.71 5.33
CA ASP A 171 27.05 8.50 6.67
C ASP A 171 28.06 9.03 7.71
N SER A 172 27.72 10.16 8.32
CA SER A 172 28.58 10.86 9.28
C SER A 172 28.83 10.08 10.58
N SER A 173 28.08 9.00 10.83
CA SER A 173 28.29 8.13 12.00
C SER A 173 29.58 7.31 11.93
N PHE A 174 30.18 7.17 10.74
CA PHE A 174 31.44 6.47 10.51
C PHE A 174 32.66 7.28 10.99
N SER A 175 32.84 7.31 12.30
CA SER A 175 34.00 7.98 12.93
C SER A 175 35.32 7.25 12.69
N SER A 176 35.31 5.92 12.79
CA SER A 176 36.44 5.00 12.57
C SER A 176 35.95 3.68 12.00
N PHE A 177 36.59 3.19 10.94
CA PHE A 177 36.28 1.92 10.30
C PHE A 177 37.53 1.35 9.63
N LYS A 178 37.52 0.04 9.42
CA LYS A 178 38.49 -0.63 8.55
C LYS A 178 37.90 -0.73 7.14
N ALA A 179 38.73 -0.49 6.13
CA ALA A 179 38.37 -0.66 4.73
C ALA A 179 39.43 -1.52 4.03
N VAL A 180 38.97 -2.43 3.20
CA VAL A 180 39.80 -3.31 2.38
C VAL A 180 39.30 -3.21 0.94
N ASN A 181 40.22 -2.98 0.00
CA ASN A 181 39.87 -2.84 -1.41
C ASN A 181 39.26 -4.16 -1.93
N CYS A 182 38.11 -4.05 -2.58
CA CYS A 182 37.41 -5.16 -3.21
C CYS A 182 37.58 -5.00 -4.72
N SER A 183 38.00 -6.05 -5.44
CA SER A 183 38.01 -5.97 -6.90
C SER A 183 36.59 -5.95 -7.46
N GLN A 184 36.42 -5.37 -8.66
CA GLN A 184 35.15 -5.35 -9.40
C GLN A 184 34.51 -6.75 -9.45
N HIS A 185 35.25 -7.76 -9.93
CA HIS A 185 34.75 -9.13 -10.02
C HIS A 185 34.30 -9.71 -8.66
N GLN A 186 35.00 -9.42 -7.55
CA GLN A 186 34.59 -9.89 -6.22
C GLN A 186 33.33 -9.18 -5.73
N ALA A 187 33.19 -7.88 -6.00
CA ALA A 187 32.00 -7.12 -5.66
C ALA A 187 30.80 -7.59 -6.49
N GLU A 188 30.96 -7.71 -7.80
CA GLU A 188 29.92 -8.17 -8.72
C GLU A 188 29.39 -9.54 -8.35
N GLN A 189 30.26 -10.53 -8.13
CA GLN A 189 29.81 -11.89 -7.80
C GLN A 189 28.90 -11.90 -6.57
N GLU A 190 29.30 -11.27 -5.46
CA GLU A 190 28.52 -11.35 -4.23
C GLU A 190 27.32 -10.39 -4.21
N LEU A 191 27.47 -9.18 -4.77
CA LEU A 191 26.41 -8.18 -4.76
C LEU A 191 25.31 -8.49 -5.78
N LEU A 192 25.65 -8.99 -6.97
CA LEU A 192 24.65 -9.45 -7.94
C LEU A 192 23.95 -10.70 -7.44
N ASP A 193 24.66 -11.65 -6.82
CA ASP A 193 24.02 -12.82 -6.20
C ASP A 193 23.08 -12.40 -5.06
N MET A 194 23.48 -11.39 -4.27
CA MET A 194 22.61 -10.80 -3.26
C MET A 194 21.38 -10.13 -3.89
N GLU A 195 21.53 -9.31 -4.93
CA GLU A 195 20.39 -8.70 -5.64
C GLU A 195 19.47 -9.76 -6.27
N GLN A 196 20.04 -10.75 -6.94
CA GLN A 196 19.30 -11.83 -7.58
C GLN A 196 18.53 -12.69 -6.57
N PHE A 197 19.10 -12.95 -5.40
CA PHE A 197 18.40 -13.65 -4.32
C PHE A 197 17.10 -12.93 -3.90
N TYR A 198 17.00 -11.61 -4.13
CA TYR A 198 15.84 -10.80 -3.78
C TYR A 198 15.04 -10.26 -4.96
N ASN A 199 15.51 -10.42 -6.20
CA ASN A 199 14.69 -10.22 -7.39
C ASN A 199 13.70 -11.39 -7.50
N ILE A 200 12.64 -11.26 -6.69
CA ILE A 200 11.49 -12.17 -6.70
C ILE A 200 10.84 -11.99 -8.08
N ASN A 201 11.08 -12.99 -8.92
CA ASN A 201 10.40 -13.12 -10.21
C ASN A 201 9.24 -14.11 -10.14
N GLN A 202 8.96 -14.65 -8.95
CA GLN A 202 7.91 -15.64 -8.73
C GLN A 202 7.08 -15.23 -7.52
N PHE A 203 5.81 -14.89 -7.75
CA PHE A 203 4.90 -14.46 -6.70
C PHE A 203 3.79 -15.49 -6.49
N LYS A 204 3.32 -15.61 -5.25
CA LYS A 204 2.10 -16.35 -4.93
C LYS A 204 1.15 -15.45 -4.16
N PHE A 205 -0.07 -15.34 -4.65
CA PHE A 205 -1.09 -14.47 -4.05
C PHE A 205 -2.29 -15.29 -3.64
N GLY A 206 -2.75 -15.07 -2.42
CA GLY A 206 -4.01 -15.63 -1.94
C GLY A 206 -5.16 -14.93 -2.63
N VAL A 207 -6.20 -15.65 -3.03
CA VAL A 207 -7.44 -15.06 -3.56
C VAL A 207 -8.61 -15.55 -2.72
N LEU A 208 -9.22 -14.65 -1.95
CA LEU A 208 -10.40 -14.92 -1.13
C LEU A 208 -11.66 -14.41 -1.82
N TYR A 209 -12.67 -15.26 -1.91
CA TYR A 209 -14.02 -14.90 -2.35
C TYR A 209 -14.92 -14.67 -1.14
N ILE A 210 -15.56 -13.49 -1.05
CA ILE A 210 -16.40 -13.11 0.08
C ILE A 210 -17.77 -12.63 -0.42
N GLU A 211 -18.82 -13.27 0.08
CA GLU A 211 -20.21 -12.96 -0.23
C GLU A 211 -20.78 -11.86 0.67
N GLU A 212 -21.90 -11.26 0.25
CA GLU A 212 -22.61 -10.27 1.06
C GLU A 212 -23.04 -10.87 2.41
N GLY A 213 -22.72 -10.17 3.50
CA GLY A 213 -23.11 -10.56 4.86
C GLY A 213 -22.12 -11.47 5.60
N GLN A 214 -21.09 -11.99 4.92
CA GLN A 214 -20.04 -12.77 5.57
C GLN A 214 -19.09 -11.86 6.37
N THR A 215 -18.74 -12.26 7.59
CA THR A 215 -17.91 -11.45 8.51
C THR A 215 -16.83 -12.27 9.25
N LYS A 216 -16.82 -13.59 9.07
CA LYS A 216 -15.90 -14.48 9.79
C LYS A 216 -15.05 -15.30 8.83
N GLU A 217 -13.80 -15.56 9.25
CA GLU A 217 -12.84 -16.40 8.52
C GLU A 217 -13.42 -17.72 8.02
N GLN A 218 -14.14 -18.45 8.89
CA GLN A 218 -14.77 -19.72 8.54
C GLN A 218 -15.77 -19.58 7.39
N GLU A 219 -16.54 -18.49 7.35
CA GLU A 219 -17.53 -18.23 6.29
C GLU A 219 -16.81 -18.01 4.96
N TYR A 220 -15.77 -17.18 4.95
CA TYR A 220 -14.96 -16.92 3.74
C TYR A 220 -14.32 -18.18 3.18
N LEU A 221 -13.73 -19.00 4.06
CA LEU A 221 -13.02 -20.21 3.65
C LEU A 221 -13.95 -21.37 3.29
N SER A 222 -15.23 -21.33 3.65
CA SER A 222 -16.19 -22.40 3.35
C SER A 222 -16.90 -22.23 2.01
N ASN A 223 -16.69 -21.12 1.29
CA ASN A 223 -17.31 -20.89 -0.01
C ASN A 223 -16.88 -21.94 -1.04
N THR A 224 -17.83 -22.62 -1.67
CA THR A 224 -17.57 -23.65 -2.71
C THR A 224 -18.10 -23.27 -4.08
N GLU A 225 -19.12 -22.41 -4.15
CA GLU A 225 -19.79 -22.03 -5.39
C GLU A 225 -19.39 -20.60 -5.79
N PRO A 226 -18.41 -20.42 -6.71
CA PRO A 226 -18.02 -19.10 -7.16
C PRO A 226 -19.13 -18.45 -8.00
N SER A 227 -19.34 -17.13 -7.85
CA SER A 227 -20.21 -16.37 -8.75
C SER A 227 -19.62 -16.29 -10.16
N LYS A 228 -20.47 -15.98 -11.15
CA LYS A 228 -20.03 -15.77 -12.53
C LYS A 228 -19.07 -14.58 -12.62
N GLU A 229 -19.39 -13.50 -11.90
CA GLU A 229 -18.59 -12.29 -11.86
C GLU A 229 -17.23 -12.52 -11.20
N PHE A 230 -17.14 -13.40 -10.20
CA PHE A 230 -15.88 -13.82 -9.63
C PHE A 230 -15.05 -14.66 -10.61
N LEU A 231 -15.65 -15.61 -11.34
CA LEU A 231 -14.95 -16.34 -12.40
C LEU A 231 -14.41 -15.40 -13.49
N GLU A 232 -15.22 -14.42 -13.93
CA GLU A 232 -14.78 -13.39 -14.90
C GLU A 232 -13.64 -12.50 -14.38
N PHE A 233 -13.53 -12.36 -13.05
CA PHE A 233 -12.42 -11.70 -12.38
C PHE A 233 -11.18 -12.60 -12.30
N LEU A 234 -11.33 -13.90 -12.05
CA LEU A 234 -10.22 -14.85 -12.09
C LEU A 234 -9.59 -14.93 -13.48
N ASP A 235 -10.42 -14.92 -14.54
CA ASP A 235 -9.97 -14.83 -15.94
C ASP A 235 -9.18 -13.53 -16.24
N LEU A 236 -9.43 -12.46 -15.48
CA LEU A 236 -8.63 -11.24 -15.57
C LEU A 236 -7.27 -11.42 -14.89
N LEU A 237 -7.18 -12.18 -13.81
CA LEU A 237 -5.93 -12.42 -13.09
C LEU A 237 -5.00 -13.35 -13.89
N GLY A 238 -5.53 -14.43 -14.44
CA GLY A 238 -4.70 -15.38 -15.17
C GLY A 238 -5.49 -16.44 -15.89
N GLU A 239 -4.75 -17.39 -16.44
CA GLU A 239 -5.32 -18.55 -17.12
C GLU A 239 -5.60 -19.64 -16.09
N GLU A 240 -6.76 -20.30 -16.21
CA GLU A 240 -7.05 -21.53 -15.46
C GLU A 240 -6.10 -22.64 -15.94
N ILE A 241 -5.42 -23.29 -15.00
CA ILE A 241 -4.46 -24.36 -15.25
C ILE A 241 -4.86 -25.63 -14.51
N GLU A 242 -4.49 -26.78 -15.08
CA GLU A 242 -4.54 -28.07 -14.39
C GLU A 242 -3.29 -28.23 -13.50
N LEU A 243 -3.48 -28.65 -12.25
CA LEU A 243 -2.39 -28.82 -11.29
C LEU A 243 -1.64 -30.14 -11.52
N GLU A 244 -2.32 -31.20 -11.94
CA GLU A 244 -1.67 -32.48 -12.22
C GLU A 244 -0.67 -32.31 -13.37
N GLY A 245 0.60 -32.65 -13.10
CA GLY A 245 1.65 -32.54 -14.11
C GLY A 245 2.15 -31.11 -14.38
N TRP A 246 1.64 -30.09 -13.70
CA TRP A 246 2.11 -28.71 -13.87
C TRP A 246 3.62 -28.59 -13.61
N SER A 247 4.33 -28.00 -14.57
CA SER A 247 5.80 -27.97 -14.60
C SER A 247 6.41 -26.59 -14.34
N ARG A 248 5.62 -25.51 -14.41
CA ARG A 248 6.11 -24.14 -14.11
C ARG A 248 6.10 -23.87 -12.60
N TYR A 249 6.25 -22.60 -12.21
CA TYR A 249 6.18 -22.19 -10.81
C TYR A 249 4.89 -22.68 -10.16
N LYS A 250 5.01 -23.34 -9.00
CA LYS A 250 3.91 -24.05 -8.32
C LYS A 250 3.33 -23.27 -7.16
N GLY A 251 4.00 -22.23 -6.69
CA GLY A 251 3.59 -21.49 -5.48
C GLY A 251 3.41 -22.37 -4.24
N GLY A 252 4.03 -23.54 -4.16
CA GLY A 252 3.82 -24.50 -3.06
C GLY A 252 2.56 -25.37 -3.17
N LEU A 253 1.84 -25.33 -4.29
CA LEU A 253 0.71 -26.22 -4.57
C LEU A 253 1.18 -27.64 -4.94
N ASP A 254 0.39 -28.63 -4.56
CA ASP A 254 0.60 -30.01 -4.95
C ASP A 254 0.17 -30.23 -6.41
N THR A 255 1.05 -30.88 -7.17
CA THR A 255 0.91 -31.12 -8.63
C THR A 255 1.01 -32.61 -8.96
N LYS A 256 0.95 -33.47 -7.92
CA LYS A 256 1.15 -34.92 -8.05
C LYS A 256 0.08 -35.75 -7.35
N ARG A 257 -0.43 -35.30 -6.20
CA ARG A 257 -1.35 -36.10 -5.37
C ARG A 257 -2.76 -35.50 -5.26
N GLY A 258 -3.02 -34.38 -5.93
CA GLY A 258 -4.33 -33.71 -5.95
C GLY A 258 -4.75 -33.07 -4.62
N THR A 259 -3.84 -32.90 -3.65
CA THR A 259 -4.20 -32.37 -2.32
C THR A 259 -4.56 -30.89 -2.30
N CYS A 260 -4.28 -30.17 -3.39
CA CYS A 260 -4.60 -28.75 -3.54
C CYS A 260 -5.76 -28.50 -4.52
N GLY A 261 -6.50 -29.55 -4.90
CA GLY A 261 -7.54 -29.48 -5.93
C GLY A 261 -6.99 -29.85 -7.30
N GLU A 262 -7.87 -29.80 -8.31
CA GLU A 262 -7.54 -30.17 -9.69
C GLU A 262 -6.97 -28.99 -10.49
N LYS A 263 -7.35 -27.76 -10.12
CA LYS A 263 -7.08 -26.56 -10.90
C LYS A 263 -6.64 -25.39 -10.04
N SER A 264 -6.00 -24.41 -10.68
CA SER A 264 -5.62 -23.12 -10.10
C SER A 264 -5.55 -22.08 -11.22
N TYR A 265 -5.14 -20.85 -10.90
CA TYR A 265 -4.92 -19.80 -11.88
C TYR A 265 -3.45 -19.40 -11.87
N PHE A 266 -2.91 -19.16 -13.07
CA PHE A 266 -1.52 -18.78 -13.26
C PHE A 266 -1.41 -17.70 -14.32
N THR A 267 -0.43 -16.81 -14.18
CA THR A 267 -0.06 -15.90 -15.27
C THR A 267 1.43 -15.63 -15.30
N GLU A 268 1.94 -15.35 -16.49
CA GLU A 268 3.18 -14.61 -16.66
C GLU A 268 2.85 -13.13 -16.89
N TRP A 269 3.50 -12.23 -16.16
CA TRP A 269 3.29 -10.81 -16.30
C TRP A 269 4.59 -10.06 -16.01
N ASN A 270 5.07 -9.26 -16.97
CA ASN A 270 6.36 -8.56 -16.86
C ASN A 270 7.54 -9.46 -16.46
N SER A 271 7.61 -10.66 -17.04
CA SER A 271 8.59 -11.71 -16.69
C SER A 271 8.46 -12.28 -15.27
N PHE A 272 7.40 -11.93 -14.55
CA PHE A 272 7.03 -12.54 -13.28
C PHE A 272 6.07 -13.70 -13.50
N GLU A 273 6.35 -14.83 -12.86
CA GLU A 273 5.41 -15.94 -12.76
C GLU A 273 4.56 -15.77 -11.50
N ILE A 274 3.24 -15.70 -11.65
CA ILE A 274 2.31 -15.48 -10.55
C ILE A 274 1.38 -16.68 -10.43
N MET A 275 1.40 -17.34 -9.26
CA MET A 275 0.51 -18.43 -8.90
C MET A 275 -0.59 -17.93 -7.96
N PHE A 276 -1.87 -18.22 -8.24
CA PHE A 276 -2.99 -17.78 -7.40
C PHE A 276 -3.53 -18.92 -6.51
N HIS A 277 -3.50 -18.72 -5.20
CA HIS A 277 -4.12 -19.63 -4.23
C HIS A 277 -5.59 -19.25 -4.07
N VAL A 278 -6.43 -19.70 -4.99
CA VAL A 278 -7.86 -19.35 -5.03
C VAL A 278 -8.66 -20.20 -4.05
N SER A 279 -9.38 -19.55 -3.13
CA SER A 279 -10.10 -20.22 -2.04
C SER A 279 -11.10 -21.28 -2.51
N THR A 280 -11.82 -21.02 -3.60
CA THR A 280 -12.81 -21.94 -4.17
C THR A 280 -12.20 -23.09 -4.99
N CYS A 281 -10.93 -22.99 -5.40
CA CYS A 281 -10.24 -24.07 -6.13
C CYS A 281 -9.70 -25.17 -5.22
N PHE A 282 -9.45 -24.86 -3.93
CA PHE A 282 -9.04 -25.87 -2.97
C PHE A 282 -10.22 -26.79 -2.59
N PRO A 283 -9.97 -28.07 -2.25
CA PRO A 283 -11.00 -28.96 -1.74
C PRO A 283 -11.69 -28.38 -0.50
N TYR A 284 -12.99 -28.61 -0.39
CA TYR A 284 -13.78 -28.32 0.80
C TYR A 284 -13.87 -29.56 1.67
N GLU A 285 -13.64 -29.41 2.97
CA GLU A 285 -13.68 -30.50 3.94
C GLU A 285 -14.84 -30.27 4.91
N GLU A 286 -15.95 -30.99 4.76
CA GLU A 286 -17.19 -30.77 5.55
C GLU A 286 -16.98 -30.89 7.07
N ASN A 287 -16.01 -31.71 7.50
CA ASN A 287 -15.71 -31.93 8.91
C ASN A 287 -14.55 -31.06 9.45
N ASP A 288 -14.15 -30.03 8.71
CA ASP A 288 -13.10 -29.09 9.10
C ASP A 288 -13.61 -27.65 9.08
N ASP A 289 -14.20 -27.19 10.19
CA ASP A 289 -14.69 -25.82 10.34
C ASP A 289 -13.62 -24.74 10.07
N GLN A 290 -12.33 -25.06 10.25
CA GLN A 290 -11.24 -24.11 10.03
C GLN A 290 -10.72 -24.13 8.59
N GLN A 291 -11.15 -25.12 7.78
CA GLN A 291 -10.67 -25.36 6.43
C GLN A 291 -9.13 -25.26 6.38
N VAL A 292 -8.45 -26.02 7.25
CA VAL A 292 -7.01 -25.90 7.52
C VAL A 292 -6.19 -26.01 6.23
N ASN A 293 -6.61 -26.84 5.27
CA ASN A 293 -5.92 -26.95 3.98
C ASN A 293 -6.02 -25.64 3.16
N ARG A 294 -7.18 -25.00 3.10
CA ARG A 294 -7.34 -23.70 2.44
C ARG A 294 -6.55 -22.62 3.18
N LYS A 295 -6.69 -22.59 4.50
CA LYS A 295 -6.03 -21.61 5.38
C LYS A 295 -4.51 -21.71 5.35
N ARG A 296 -3.92 -22.91 5.32
CA ARG A 296 -2.45 -23.06 5.31
C ARG A 296 -1.80 -22.55 4.02
N HIS A 297 -2.55 -22.47 2.92
CA HIS A 297 -2.03 -21.94 1.66
C HIS A 297 -2.22 -20.42 1.66
N ILE A 298 -3.48 -19.97 1.66
CA ILE A 298 -3.85 -18.55 1.58
C ILE A 298 -3.34 -17.75 2.78
N GLY A 299 -3.47 -18.31 3.98
CA GLY A 299 -2.97 -17.69 5.21
C GLY A 299 -1.46 -17.64 5.31
N ASN A 300 -0.71 -18.31 4.43
CA ASN A 300 0.74 -18.20 4.32
C ASN A 300 1.19 -17.36 3.11
N ASP A 301 0.26 -16.67 2.45
CA ASP A 301 0.58 -15.70 1.44
C ASP A 301 0.76 -14.31 2.07
N VAL A 302 1.80 -13.62 1.63
CA VAL A 302 2.12 -12.27 2.11
C VAL A 302 1.08 -11.28 1.60
N THR A 303 0.65 -11.46 0.35
CA THR A 303 -0.39 -10.66 -0.28
C THR A 303 -1.65 -11.49 -0.53
N ILE A 304 -2.80 -10.96 -0.10
CA ILE A 304 -4.12 -11.54 -0.35
C ILE A 304 -4.96 -10.56 -1.16
N ILE A 305 -5.50 -11.03 -2.28
CA ILE A 305 -6.52 -10.36 -3.08
C ILE A 305 -7.87 -10.84 -2.56
N VAL A 306 -8.74 -9.91 -2.16
CA VAL A 306 -10.07 -10.20 -1.64
C VAL A 306 -11.08 -9.71 -2.66
N TYR A 307 -11.76 -10.65 -3.31
CA TYR A 307 -12.91 -10.33 -4.15
C TYR A 307 -14.16 -10.24 -3.27
N LEU A 308 -14.83 -9.11 -3.33
CA LEU A 308 -16.05 -8.82 -2.58
C LEU A 308 -17.23 -8.79 -3.54
N GLU A 309 -18.25 -9.61 -3.28
CA GLU A 309 -19.56 -9.44 -3.92
C GLU A 309 -20.14 -8.05 -3.61
N PRO A 310 -20.98 -7.47 -4.50
CA PRO A 310 -21.60 -6.17 -4.26
C PRO A 310 -22.31 -6.11 -2.90
N GLY A 311 -21.91 -5.14 -2.07
CA GLY A 311 -22.49 -4.95 -0.73
C GLY A 311 -21.69 -5.61 0.40
N ALA A 312 -20.77 -6.52 0.08
CA ALA A 312 -19.82 -7.06 1.05
C ALA A 312 -18.76 -6.02 1.45
N THR A 313 -18.27 -6.15 2.68
CA THR A 313 -17.12 -5.43 3.23
C THR A 313 -16.15 -6.42 3.85
N PHE A 314 -14.91 -6.00 4.03
CA PHE A 314 -13.89 -6.86 4.61
C PHE A 314 -13.18 -6.19 5.78
N ASN A 315 -13.07 -6.91 6.89
CA ASN A 315 -12.18 -6.55 7.98
C ASN A 315 -10.88 -7.36 7.86
N PRO A 316 -9.72 -6.72 7.60
CA PRO A 316 -8.42 -7.39 7.60
C PRO A 316 -8.09 -8.19 8.87
N GLU A 317 -8.64 -7.82 10.03
CA GLU A 317 -8.48 -8.59 11.28
C GLU A 317 -9.43 -9.80 11.38
N GLY A 318 -10.46 -9.85 10.53
CA GLY A 318 -11.38 -10.98 10.41
C GLY A 318 -10.76 -12.21 9.75
N PHE A 319 -9.58 -12.08 9.12
CA PHE A 319 -8.78 -13.19 8.58
C PHE A 319 -7.46 -13.29 9.33
N ALA A 320 -7.34 -14.28 10.21
CA ALA A 320 -6.25 -14.42 11.15
C ALA A 320 -5.02 -15.07 10.49
N SER A 321 -4.17 -14.24 9.88
CA SER A 321 -2.86 -14.65 9.35
C SER A 321 -1.71 -13.82 9.91
N MET A 322 -0.65 -14.53 10.35
CA MET A 322 0.63 -13.91 10.74
C MET A 322 1.53 -13.56 9.55
N GLN A 323 1.31 -14.17 8.39
CA GLN A 323 2.16 -13.98 7.20
C GLN A 323 1.59 -12.97 6.24
N SER A 324 0.27 -12.75 6.24
CA SER A 324 -0.38 -11.75 5.38
C SER A 324 -0.10 -10.34 5.90
N HIS A 325 0.49 -9.53 5.02
CA HIS A 325 0.91 -8.15 5.30
C HIS A 325 0.31 -7.15 4.32
N VAL A 326 -0.23 -7.61 3.20
CA VAL A 326 -0.85 -6.79 2.16
C VAL A 326 -2.20 -7.41 1.80
N ILE A 327 -3.24 -6.60 1.77
CA ILE A 327 -4.58 -7.00 1.36
C ILE A 327 -5.08 -6.01 0.32
N ILE A 328 -5.52 -6.52 -0.83
CA ILE A 328 -6.12 -5.73 -1.91
C ILE A 328 -7.56 -6.18 -2.07
N ALA A 329 -8.51 -5.33 -1.74
CA ALA A 329 -9.94 -5.59 -1.89
C ALA A 329 -10.42 -5.09 -3.25
N VAL A 330 -11.15 -5.93 -3.98
CA VAL A 330 -11.73 -5.63 -5.29
C VAL A 330 -13.24 -5.92 -5.24
N GLN A 331 -14.06 -4.98 -5.66
CA GLN A 331 -15.52 -5.15 -5.77
C GLN A 331 -16.01 -4.60 -7.11
N PRO A 332 -16.83 -5.36 -7.88
CA PRO A 332 -17.45 -4.82 -9.08
C PRO A 332 -18.43 -3.70 -8.72
N LEU A 333 -18.45 -2.63 -9.52
CA LEU A 333 -19.34 -1.50 -9.25
C LEU A 333 -20.81 -1.85 -9.60
N PRO A 334 -21.77 -1.56 -8.70
CA PRO A 334 -23.18 -1.79 -8.98
C PRO A 334 -23.62 -1.04 -10.24
N ASN A 335 -24.24 -1.76 -11.18
CA ASN A 335 -24.79 -1.24 -12.43
C ASN A 335 -23.76 -0.65 -13.41
N LYS A 336 -22.46 -0.89 -13.22
CA LYS A 336 -21.41 -0.52 -14.18
C LYS A 336 -20.62 -1.76 -14.57
N LYS A 337 -20.99 -2.35 -15.70
CA LYS A 337 -20.27 -3.50 -16.26
C LYS A 337 -18.80 -3.12 -16.51
N ASN A 338 -17.90 -4.06 -16.25
CA ASN A 338 -16.45 -3.91 -16.48
C ASN A 338 -15.77 -2.78 -15.70
N GLN A 339 -16.34 -2.36 -14.56
CA GLN A 339 -15.66 -1.44 -13.66
C GLN A 339 -15.59 -2.01 -12.25
N TYR A 340 -14.42 -1.86 -11.64
CA TYR A 340 -14.13 -2.33 -10.30
C TYR A 340 -13.70 -1.17 -9.42
N ARG A 341 -14.09 -1.24 -8.15
CA ARG A 341 -13.43 -0.47 -7.09
C ARG A 341 -12.30 -1.34 -6.54
N MET A 342 -11.12 -0.77 -6.37
CA MET A 342 -9.99 -1.45 -5.75
C MET A 342 -9.44 -0.61 -4.60
N GLU A 343 -9.39 -1.15 -3.39
CA GLU A 343 -8.74 -0.53 -2.24
C GLU A 343 -7.62 -1.45 -1.76
N ALA A 344 -6.60 -0.89 -1.10
CA ALA A 344 -5.51 -1.67 -0.54
C ALA A 344 -5.28 -1.31 0.93
N SER A 345 -4.82 -2.30 1.69
CA SER A 345 -4.48 -2.17 3.09
C SER A 345 -3.20 -2.95 3.39
N VAL A 346 -2.36 -2.39 4.25
CA VAL A 346 -1.07 -2.98 4.62
C VAL A 346 -0.93 -3.01 6.14
N ARG A 347 -0.21 -3.98 6.68
CA ARG A 347 0.14 -3.98 8.11
C ARG A 347 0.95 -2.73 8.44
N LYS A 348 0.75 -2.19 9.65
CA LYS A 348 1.47 -0.99 10.13
C LYS A 348 2.99 -1.07 9.98
N CYS A 349 3.58 -2.25 10.18
CA CYS A 349 5.03 -2.46 10.05
C CYS A 349 5.57 -2.33 8.63
N VAL A 350 4.72 -2.44 7.60
CA VAL A 350 5.10 -2.30 6.19
C VAL A 350 5.12 -0.83 5.77
N GLY A 351 4.14 -0.05 6.23
CA GLY A 351 3.91 1.33 5.80
C GLY A 351 3.38 1.43 4.36
N LEU A 352 2.90 2.63 3.97
CA LEU A 352 2.24 2.88 2.68
C LEU A 352 3.11 2.51 1.47
N THR A 353 2.48 1.97 0.42
CA THR A 353 3.15 1.40 -0.76
C THR A 353 2.89 2.23 -2.01
N GLU A 354 3.81 2.18 -2.96
CA GLU A 354 3.60 2.75 -4.30
C GLU A 354 3.18 1.65 -5.30
N PRO A 355 2.43 1.98 -6.36
CA PRO A 355 1.82 3.29 -6.64
C PRO A 355 0.65 3.60 -5.68
N LYS A 356 0.45 4.87 -5.32
CA LYS A 356 -0.78 5.30 -4.63
C LYS A 356 -2.01 5.00 -5.47
N LEU A 357 -3.15 4.73 -4.83
CA LEU A 357 -4.41 4.47 -5.53
C LEU A 357 -4.96 5.76 -6.16
N PRO A 358 -5.68 5.68 -7.30
CA PRO A 358 -6.34 6.84 -7.88
C PRO A 358 -7.49 7.33 -6.99
N ASN A 359 -7.84 8.61 -7.11
CA ASN A 359 -9.02 9.19 -6.48
C ASN A 359 -10.05 9.64 -7.55
N PRO A 360 -11.20 8.96 -7.73
CA PRO A 360 -11.68 7.81 -6.96
C PRO A 360 -10.95 6.51 -7.31
N PRO A 361 -10.94 5.50 -6.41
CA PRO A 361 -10.20 4.24 -6.60
C PRO A 361 -10.97 3.26 -7.52
N ILE A 362 -11.30 3.71 -8.72
CA ILE A 362 -12.11 3.00 -9.70
C ILE A 362 -11.27 2.70 -10.94
N PHE A 363 -11.37 1.46 -11.42
CA PHE A 363 -10.61 0.95 -12.55
C PHE A 363 -11.56 0.36 -13.59
N ASN A 364 -11.27 0.55 -14.87
CA ASN A 364 -11.86 -0.27 -15.92
C ASN A 364 -11.24 -1.67 -15.88
N LYS A 365 -11.94 -2.67 -16.41
CA LYS A 365 -11.46 -4.05 -16.47
C LYS A 365 -10.08 -4.14 -17.14
N GLU A 366 -9.86 -3.43 -18.24
CA GLU A 366 -8.56 -3.39 -18.93
C GLU A 366 -7.41 -2.83 -18.07
N ASP A 367 -7.68 -1.84 -17.21
CA ASP A 367 -6.65 -1.12 -16.45
C ASP A 367 -6.35 -1.78 -15.10
N LEU A 368 -7.31 -2.56 -14.56
CA LEU A 368 -7.22 -3.12 -13.21
C LEU A 368 -6.04 -4.08 -13.06
N ARG A 369 -5.81 -4.95 -14.05
CA ARG A 369 -4.88 -6.09 -13.93
C ARG A 369 -3.45 -5.64 -13.63
N ASP A 370 -2.91 -4.75 -14.46
CA ASP A 370 -1.52 -4.31 -14.34
C ASP A 370 -1.30 -3.47 -13.07
N PHE A 371 -2.28 -2.64 -12.72
CA PHE A 371 -2.23 -1.85 -11.48
C PHE A 371 -2.29 -2.76 -10.25
N LEU A 372 -3.19 -3.73 -10.22
CA LEU A 372 -3.35 -4.69 -9.13
C LEU A 372 -2.05 -5.48 -8.92
N PHE A 373 -1.45 -6.01 -9.99
CA PHE A 373 -0.20 -6.76 -9.88
C PHE A 373 0.97 -5.89 -9.44
N THR A 374 1.06 -4.67 -9.95
CA THR A 374 2.07 -3.72 -9.48
C THR A 374 1.93 -3.46 -7.99
N LYS A 375 0.71 -3.14 -7.52
CA LYS A 375 0.43 -2.88 -6.11
C LYS A 375 0.72 -4.11 -5.24
N ALA A 376 0.34 -5.30 -5.69
CA ALA A 376 0.58 -6.56 -5.00
C ALA A 376 2.08 -6.88 -4.85
N CYS A 377 2.83 -6.86 -5.97
CA CYS A 377 4.26 -7.16 -5.96
C CYS A 377 5.07 -6.13 -5.15
N GLN A 378 4.74 -4.84 -5.28
CA GLN A 378 5.40 -3.78 -4.51
C GLN A 378 5.10 -3.89 -3.02
N GLY A 379 3.84 -4.20 -2.67
CA GLY A 379 3.46 -4.49 -1.30
C GLY A 379 4.24 -5.67 -0.72
N GLU A 380 4.34 -6.77 -1.46
CA GLU A 380 5.06 -7.97 -1.01
C GLU A 380 6.56 -7.73 -0.84
N ARG A 381 7.19 -7.03 -1.79
CA ARG A 381 8.60 -6.63 -1.71
C ARG A 381 8.84 -5.76 -0.47
N LYS A 382 7.97 -4.77 -0.24
CA LYS A 382 8.07 -3.90 0.94
C LYS A 382 7.82 -4.66 2.24
N ALA A 383 6.86 -5.59 2.25
CA ALA A 383 6.59 -6.45 3.40
C ALA A 383 7.78 -7.38 3.71
N SER A 384 8.48 -7.88 2.68
CA SER A 384 9.69 -8.69 2.84
C SER A 384 10.86 -7.92 3.48
N GLN A 385 10.89 -6.60 3.27
CA GLN A 385 11.82 -5.66 3.92
C GLN A 385 11.34 -5.20 5.31
N SER A 386 10.21 -5.73 5.79
CA SER A 386 9.56 -5.29 7.03
C SER A 386 9.32 -6.46 7.99
N GLY A 387 9.20 -6.14 9.29
CA GLY A 387 8.77 -7.10 10.31
C GLY A 387 9.64 -8.35 10.42
N GLN A 388 9.01 -9.53 10.53
CA GLN A 388 9.72 -10.80 10.75
C GLN A 388 10.49 -11.30 9.53
N PHE A 389 10.06 -10.93 8.31
CA PHE A 389 10.73 -11.32 7.06
C PHE A 389 12.08 -10.62 6.91
N PHE A 390 12.17 -9.37 7.39
CA PHE A 390 13.40 -8.59 7.42
C PHE A 390 14.55 -9.31 8.12
N GLN A 391 14.31 -9.95 9.28
CA GLN A 391 15.40 -10.58 10.04
C GLN A 391 16.10 -11.72 9.28
N ARG A 392 15.35 -12.48 8.46
CA ARG A 392 15.93 -13.52 7.60
C ARG A 392 16.82 -12.91 6.52
N MET A 393 16.36 -11.82 5.90
CA MET A 393 17.14 -11.04 4.94
C MET A 393 18.43 -10.54 5.58
N VAL A 394 18.34 -9.86 6.73
CA VAL A 394 19.50 -9.33 7.45
C VAL A 394 20.53 -10.41 7.75
N THR A 395 20.06 -11.58 8.17
CA THR A 395 20.94 -12.71 8.49
C THR A 395 21.71 -13.20 7.26
N TYR A 396 21.04 -13.34 6.11
CA TYR A 396 21.68 -13.72 4.85
C TYR A 396 22.68 -12.66 4.39
N ARG A 397 22.25 -11.39 4.29
CA ARG A 397 23.12 -10.27 3.88
C ARG A 397 24.35 -10.17 4.76
N LYS A 398 24.18 -10.25 6.08
CA LYS A 398 25.29 -10.26 7.05
C LYS A 398 26.29 -11.38 6.78
N SER A 399 25.80 -12.61 6.59
CA SER A 399 26.64 -13.78 6.33
C SER A 399 27.45 -13.63 5.04
N THR A 400 26.81 -13.15 3.97
CA THR A 400 27.48 -12.93 2.68
C THR A 400 28.53 -11.82 2.75
N LEU A 401 28.18 -10.66 3.32
CA LEU A 401 29.10 -9.53 3.48
C LEU A 401 30.29 -9.87 4.40
N GLU A 402 30.04 -10.61 5.48
CA GLU A 402 31.10 -11.10 6.38
C GLU A 402 32.06 -12.06 5.67
N ARG A 403 31.51 -13.01 4.89
CA ARG A 403 32.30 -13.97 4.11
C ARG A 403 33.18 -13.24 3.08
N LEU A 404 32.62 -12.27 2.37
CA LEU A 404 33.36 -11.45 1.41
C LEU A 404 34.49 -10.67 2.11
N TYR A 405 34.17 -9.91 3.17
CA TYR A 405 35.17 -9.13 3.91
C TYR A 405 36.34 -10.00 4.38
N LYS A 406 36.05 -11.15 5.01
CA LYS A 406 37.08 -12.07 5.51
C LYS A 406 37.89 -12.75 4.40
N LYS A 407 37.33 -12.90 3.20
CA LYS A 407 38.03 -13.45 2.03
C LYS A 407 39.03 -12.45 1.47
N ILE A 408 38.71 -11.16 1.50
CA ILE A 408 39.56 -10.08 0.98
C ILE A 408 40.63 -9.66 2.00
N GLU A 409 40.33 -9.71 3.31
CA GLU A 409 41.28 -9.32 4.37
C GLU A 409 42.48 -10.30 4.50
N LYS A 410 42.33 -11.54 4.01
CA LYS A 410 43.39 -12.56 3.98
C LYS A 410 44.30 -12.36 2.77
#